data_AF-A0A939XQE9-F1
#
_entry.id   AF-A0A939XQE9-F1
#
_cell.length_a   1.000
_cell.length_b   1.000
_cell.length_c   1.000
_cell.angle_alpha   90.00
_cell.angle_beta   90.00
_cell.angle_gamma   90.00
#
_symmetry.space_group_name_H-M   'P 1'
#
loop_
_entity.id
_entity.type
_entity.pdbx_description
1 polymer ?
#
loop_
_entity_poly.entity_id
_entity_poly.type
_entity_poly.pdbx_seq_one_letter_code
_entity_poly.pdbx_strand_id
1 'polypeptide(L)'
;EATFALLERLDERSAAGVPTEEPMLLAALFLERFLAESPPHNGVVNALKITNELLQPHCQYFRIAHGIRHQAQEILVTVGRLLRGPGARGARRLLLHPFFAPALELLSLWSLDHADLEALIRSWRNEPLSGGKNLQENTPQQSPKRSGRPRRRRRNRRKAPGACSTPALSPPSRSPES
;
A
#
# COMPACT_ATOMS: atom_id res chain seq x y z
N GLU A 1 -1.00 -9.52 26.72
CA GLU A 1 0.21 -10.34 26.98
C GLU A 1 0.81 -10.92 25.70
N ALA A 2 0.01 -11.23 24.68
CA ALA A 2 0.47 -11.81 23.42
C ALA A 2 1.54 -10.97 22.69
N THR A 3 1.45 -9.63 22.70
CA THR A 3 2.50 -8.77 22.13
C THR A 3 3.88 -8.99 22.77
N PHE A 4 3.98 -9.17 24.10
CA PHE A 4 5.27 -9.41 24.76
C PHE A 4 5.84 -10.78 24.42
N ALA A 5 5.01 -11.82 24.40
CA ALA A 5 5.43 -13.16 23.97
C ALA A 5 5.94 -13.16 22.51
N LEU A 6 5.31 -12.38 21.62
CA LEU A 6 5.79 -12.21 20.26
C LEU A 6 7.17 -11.52 20.21
N LEU A 7 7.38 -10.48 21.02
CA LEU A 7 8.66 -9.78 21.07
C LEU A 7 9.77 -10.65 21.65
N GLU A 8 9.48 -11.45 22.68
CA GLU A 8 10.43 -12.40 23.26
C GLU A 8 10.91 -13.42 22.21
N ARG A 9 10.01 -13.94 21.37
CA ARG A 9 10.38 -14.84 20.27
C ARG A 9 11.23 -14.16 19.20
N LEU A 10 10.97 -12.88 18.92
CA LEU A 10 11.81 -12.11 18.00
C LEU A 10 13.21 -11.90 18.60
N ASP A 11 13.29 -11.68 19.91
CA ASP A 11 14.56 -11.54 20.63
C ASP A 11 15.36 -12.85 20.67
N GLU A 12 14.72 -13.98 21.02
CA GLU A 12 15.34 -15.32 20.97
C GLU A 12 15.92 -15.63 19.58
N ARG A 13 15.16 -15.28 18.54
CA ARG A 13 15.58 -15.46 17.16
C ARG A 13 16.77 -14.57 16.79
N SER A 14 16.78 -13.32 17.27
CA SER A 14 17.92 -12.43 17.10
C SER A 14 19.15 -12.92 17.86
N ALA A 15 18.98 -13.44 19.07
CA ALA A 15 20.03 -14.10 19.85
C ALA A 15 20.57 -15.34 19.13
N ALA A 16 19.73 -16.07 18.38
CA ALA A 16 20.12 -17.18 17.52
C ALA A 16 20.81 -16.75 16.21
N GLY A 17 21.07 -15.46 16.01
CA GLY A 17 21.83 -14.92 14.87
C GLY A 17 20.99 -14.65 13.62
N VAL A 18 19.66 -14.72 13.70
CA VAL A 18 18.80 -14.31 12.59
C VAL A 18 18.47 -12.83 12.72
N PRO A 19 18.85 -11.98 11.74
CA PRO A 19 18.63 -10.54 11.84
C PRO A 19 17.13 -10.22 11.90
N THR A 20 16.78 -9.33 12.82
CA THR A 20 15.44 -8.76 12.92
C THR A 20 15.52 -7.28 12.53
N GLU A 21 14.86 -6.93 11.44
CA GLU A 21 14.81 -5.56 10.93
C GLU A 21 13.86 -4.68 11.76
N GLU A 22 14.19 -3.40 11.94
CA GLU A 22 13.36 -2.45 12.72
C GLU A 22 11.87 -2.39 12.30
N PRO A 23 11.51 -2.44 10.99
CA PRO A 23 10.10 -2.48 10.59
C PRO A 23 9.34 -3.71 11.09
N MET A 24 10.04 -4.85 11.27
CA MET A 24 9.45 -6.08 11.80
C MET A 24 9.09 -5.91 13.27
N LEU A 25 10.02 -5.36 14.08
CA LEU A 25 9.76 -5.06 15.49
C LEU A 25 8.61 -4.08 15.66
N LEU A 26 8.60 -3.03 14.83
CA LEU A 26 7.51 -2.05 14.85
C LEU A 26 6.18 -2.69 14.45
N ALA A 27 6.14 -3.54 13.43
CA ALA A 27 4.93 -4.27 13.08
C ALA A 27 4.47 -5.21 14.20
N ALA A 28 5.39 -5.93 14.85
CA ALA A 28 5.09 -6.83 15.97
C ALA A 28 4.44 -6.09 17.15
N LEU A 29 4.97 -4.92 17.51
CA LEU A 29 4.43 -4.07 18.59
C LEU A 29 2.95 -3.69 18.39
N PHE A 30 2.53 -3.51 17.13
CA PHE A 30 1.17 -3.07 16.80
C PHE A 30 0.28 -4.18 16.25
N LEU A 31 0.77 -5.42 16.13
CA LEU A 31 0.04 -6.51 15.47
C LEU A 31 -1.26 -6.83 16.20
N GLU A 32 -1.20 -7.09 17.51
CA GLU A 32 -2.37 -7.45 18.33
C GLU A 32 -3.50 -6.44 18.17
N ARG A 33 -3.16 -5.15 18.31
CA ARG A 33 -4.10 -4.05 18.19
C ARG A 33 -4.63 -3.89 16.75
N PHE A 34 -3.75 -4.04 15.76
CA PHE A 34 -4.16 -4.02 14.36
C PHE A 34 -5.17 -5.13 14.05
N LEU A 35 -4.95 -6.35 14.56
CA LEU A 35 -5.88 -7.47 14.35
C LEU A 35 -7.22 -7.26 15.05
N ALA A 36 -7.22 -6.67 16.26
CA ALA A 36 -8.43 -6.32 16.96
C ALA A 36 -9.25 -5.24 16.21
N GLU A 37 -8.59 -4.26 15.60
CA GLU A 37 -9.25 -3.15 14.90
C GLU A 37 -9.52 -3.42 13.42
N SER A 38 -8.85 -4.41 12.81
CA SER A 38 -8.93 -4.73 11.37
C SER A 38 -9.49 -6.14 11.13
N PRO A 39 -10.83 -6.30 11.19
CA PRO A 39 -11.49 -7.51 10.72
C PRO A 39 -11.02 -7.92 9.30
N PRO A 40 -10.86 -9.22 9.04
CA PRO A 40 -10.28 -9.73 7.79
C PRO A 40 -11.04 -9.26 6.54
N HIS A 41 -12.30 -8.84 6.64
CA HIS A 41 -13.11 -8.44 5.49
C HIS A 41 -13.04 -6.95 5.10
N ASN A 42 -12.27 -6.11 5.80
CA ASN A 42 -12.34 -4.65 5.67
C ASN A 42 -11.68 -4.04 4.40
N GLY A 43 -11.31 -4.82 3.39
CA GLY A 43 -10.60 -4.30 2.21
C GLY A 43 -9.17 -3.80 2.54
N VAL A 44 -8.39 -3.42 1.53
CA VAL A 44 -6.98 -2.98 1.74
C VAL A 44 -6.92 -1.53 2.23
N VAL A 45 -7.85 -0.68 1.78
CA VAL A 45 -7.88 0.75 2.11
C VAL A 45 -8.13 0.97 3.60
N ASN A 46 -9.05 0.23 4.21
CA ASN A 46 -9.29 0.37 5.65
C ASN A 46 -8.15 -0.19 6.47
N ALA A 47 -7.55 -1.32 6.05
CA ALA A 47 -6.35 -1.84 6.71
C ALA A 47 -5.24 -0.77 6.73
N LEU A 48 -4.98 -0.12 5.60
CA LEU A 48 -4.01 0.97 5.51
C LEU A 48 -4.35 2.16 6.43
N LYS A 49 -5.64 2.53 6.51
CA LYS A 49 -6.12 3.60 7.38
C LYS A 49 -5.87 3.26 8.86
N ILE A 50 -6.28 2.08 9.31
CA ILE A 50 -6.09 1.61 10.69
C ILE A 50 -4.60 1.60 11.01
N THR A 51 -3.76 1.05 10.13
CA THR A 51 -2.32 1.01 10.37
C THR A 51 -1.71 2.41 10.49
N ASN A 52 -2.17 3.39 9.70
CA ASN A 52 -1.74 4.79 9.85
C ASN A 52 -2.16 5.38 11.19
N GLU A 53 -3.41 5.16 11.60
CA GLU A 53 -3.95 5.66 12.87
C GLU A 53 -3.18 5.08 14.07
N LEU A 54 -2.76 3.82 13.98
CA LEU A 54 -1.94 3.15 15.00
C LEU A 54 -0.49 3.66 15.01
N LEU A 55 0.20 3.66 13.86
CA LEU A 55 1.64 3.92 13.81
C LEU A 55 1.98 5.41 13.92
N GLN A 56 1.17 6.29 13.33
CA GLN A 56 1.54 7.69 13.13
C GLN A 56 1.85 8.45 14.43
N PRO A 57 1.04 8.36 15.50
CA PRO A 57 1.32 9.07 16.75
C PRO A 57 2.65 8.65 17.39
N HIS A 58 2.92 7.34 17.42
CA HIS A 58 4.13 6.79 18.04
C HIS A 58 5.37 7.09 17.20
N CYS A 59 5.29 6.94 15.87
CA CYS A 59 6.41 7.25 14.99
C CYS A 59 6.78 8.74 15.02
N GLN A 60 5.80 9.63 15.18
CA GLN A 60 6.07 11.06 15.34
C GLN A 60 6.75 11.37 16.67
N TYR A 61 6.28 10.77 17.76
CA TYR A 61 6.84 10.97 19.10
C TYR A 61 8.30 10.49 19.18
N PHE A 62 8.59 9.27 18.72
CA PHE A 62 9.93 8.68 18.75
C PHE A 62 10.81 9.09 17.56
N ARG A 63 10.32 9.96 16.67
CA ARG A 63 11.02 10.42 15.44
C ARG A 63 11.52 9.26 14.56
N ILE A 64 10.72 8.21 14.45
CA ILE A 64 11.01 7.04 13.59
C ILE A 64 11.02 7.49 12.13
N ALA A 65 12.02 7.04 11.36
CA ALA A 65 12.16 7.42 9.96
C ALA A 65 10.93 6.98 9.15
N HIS A 66 10.56 7.81 8.16
CA HIS A 66 9.38 7.55 7.32
C HIS A 66 9.45 6.21 6.60
N GLY A 67 10.65 5.80 6.16
CA GLY A 67 10.88 4.52 5.48
C GLY A 67 10.52 3.33 6.36
N ILE A 68 10.99 3.31 7.61
CA ILE A 68 10.71 2.23 8.58
C ILE A 68 9.21 2.14 8.84
N ARG A 69 8.56 3.29 9.08
CA ARG A 69 7.11 3.35 9.27
C ARG A 69 6.35 2.80 8.07
N HIS A 70 6.74 3.18 6.86
CA HIS A 70 6.12 2.68 5.63
C HIS A 70 6.30 1.16 5.49
N GLN A 71 7.49 0.64 5.75
CA GLN A 71 7.76 -0.80 5.72
C GLN A 71 6.91 -1.56 6.75
N ALA A 72 6.84 -1.07 7.99
CA ALA A 72 5.99 -1.66 9.04
C ALA A 72 4.51 -1.65 8.65
N GLN A 73 4.06 -0.57 8.02
CA GLN A 73 2.70 -0.46 7.51
C GLN A 73 2.40 -1.51 6.44
N GLU A 74 3.30 -1.67 5.47
CA GLU A 74 3.15 -2.68 4.42
C GLU A 74 3.16 -4.10 4.99
N ILE A 75 3.98 -4.38 6.02
CA ILE A 75 3.97 -5.67 6.73
C ILE A 75 2.59 -5.93 7.35
N LEU A 76 2.06 -4.99 8.14
CA LEU A 76 0.76 -5.14 8.81
C LEU A 76 -0.39 -5.30 7.81
N VAL A 77 -0.43 -4.48 6.75
CA VAL A 77 -1.45 -4.60 5.69
C VAL A 77 -1.35 -5.96 4.99
N THR A 78 -0.13 -6.44 4.74
CA THR A 78 0.11 -7.76 4.16
C THR A 78 -0.39 -8.87 5.09
N VAL A 79 -0.16 -8.79 6.41
CA VAL A 79 -0.73 -9.72 7.40
C VAL A 79 -2.26 -9.73 7.34
N GLY A 80 -2.91 -8.56 7.32
CA GLY A 80 -4.37 -8.49 7.19
C GLY A 80 -4.91 -9.12 5.90
N ARG A 81 -4.11 -9.14 4.83
CA ARG A 81 -4.45 -9.84 3.58
C ARG A 81 -4.21 -11.36 3.69
N LEU A 82 -3.16 -11.80 4.38
CA LEU A 82 -2.90 -13.21 4.64
C LEU A 82 -4.03 -13.87 5.43
N LEU A 83 -4.59 -13.15 6.41
CA LEU A 83 -5.73 -13.60 7.22
C LEU A 83 -7.01 -13.88 6.42
N ARG A 84 -7.11 -13.41 5.18
CA ARG A 84 -8.23 -13.74 4.27
C ARG A 84 -8.09 -15.11 3.63
N GLY A 85 -6.88 -15.66 3.61
CA GLY A 85 -6.56 -16.93 2.96
C GLY A 85 -6.27 -16.85 1.46
N PRO A 86 -5.69 -17.93 0.90
CA PRO A 86 -5.21 -18.00 -0.48
C PRO A 86 -6.31 -17.96 -1.55
N GLY A 87 -7.57 -18.21 -1.17
CA GLY A 87 -8.73 -18.10 -2.06
C GLY A 87 -9.22 -16.67 -2.31
N ALA A 88 -8.66 -15.68 -1.61
CA ALA A 88 -9.11 -14.29 -1.73
C ALA A 88 -8.67 -13.63 -3.04
N ARG A 89 -9.48 -12.67 -3.51
CA ARG A 89 -9.19 -11.90 -4.73
C ARG A 89 -7.83 -11.20 -4.60
N GLY A 90 -6.90 -11.52 -5.51
CA GLY A 90 -5.55 -10.94 -5.52
C GLY A 90 -4.52 -11.67 -4.66
N ALA A 91 -4.81 -12.89 -4.17
CA ALA A 91 -3.85 -13.76 -3.48
C ALA A 91 -2.58 -14.02 -4.32
N ARG A 92 -2.71 -14.30 -5.63
CA ARG A 92 -1.55 -14.46 -6.52
C ARG A 92 -0.64 -13.24 -6.57
N ARG A 93 -1.21 -12.03 -6.52
CA ARG A 93 -0.42 -10.78 -6.47
C ARG A 93 0.23 -10.58 -5.10
N LEU A 94 -0.39 -11.09 -4.03
CA LEU A 94 0.17 -11.06 -2.68
C LEU A 94 1.44 -11.89 -2.58
N LEU A 95 1.51 -13.06 -3.24
CA LEU A 95 2.72 -13.90 -3.29
C LEU A 95 3.93 -13.19 -3.89
N LEU A 96 3.70 -12.24 -4.81
CA LEU A 96 4.74 -11.44 -5.46
C LEU A 96 5.07 -10.15 -4.68
N HIS A 97 4.39 -9.89 -3.57
CA HIS A 97 4.57 -8.67 -2.80
C HIS A 97 5.91 -8.71 -2.05
N PRO A 98 6.71 -7.63 -2.04
CA PRO A 98 8.02 -7.62 -1.37
C PRO A 98 7.92 -7.91 0.14
N PHE A 99 6.82 -7.52 0.78
CA PHE A 99 6.59 -7.76 2.21
C PHE A 99 5.84 -9.06 2.52
N PHE A 100 5.61 -9.94 1.53
CA PHE A 100 4.95 -11.23 1.76
C PHE A 100 5.72 -12.09 2.75
N ALA A 101 7.02 -12.31 2.51
CA ALA A 101 7.87 -13.13 3.36
C ALA A 101 7.92 -12.62 4.82
N PRO A 102 8.23 -11.34 5.09
CA PRO A 102 8.24 -10.84 6.48
C PRO A 102 6.86 -10.86 7.13
N ALA A 103 5.77 -10.62 6.38
CA ALA A 103 4.43 -10.71 6.94
C ALA A 103 4.03 -12.15 7.29
N LEU A 104 4.36 -13.12 6.43
CA LEU A 104 4.10 -14.53 6.69
C LEU A 104 4.89 -15.04 7.89
N GLU A 105 6.13 -14.58 8.02
CA GLU A 105 7.01 -14.85 9.15
C GLU A 105 6.46 -14.28 10.46
N LEU A 106 6.10 -13.00 10.47
CA LEU A 106 5.47 -12.37 11.63
C LEU A 106 4.20 -13.12 12.05
N LEU A 107 3.35 -13.49 11.08
CA LEU A 107 2.15 -14.26 11.33
C LEU A 107 2.45 -15.68 11.83
N SER A 108 3.55 -16.28 11.40
CA SER A 108 4.03 -17.58 11.89
C SER A 108 4.41 -17.53 13.37
N LEU A 109 5.16 -16.50 13.78
CA LEU A 109 5.51 -16.31 15.19
C LEU A 109 4.27 -16.02 16.04
N TRP A 110 3.30 -15.28 15.50
CA TRP A 110 2.03 -15.00 16.16
C TRP A 110 1.14 -16.24 16.33
N SER A 111 1.16 -17.16 15.36
CA SER A 111 0.36 -18.39 15.40
C SER A 111 0.75 -19.38 16.50
N LEU A 112 1.93 -19.23 17.11
CA LEU A 112 2.35 -20.08 18.21
C LEU A 112 1.41 -19.99 19.42
N ASP A 113 0.73 -18.85 19.61
CA ASP A 113 -0.32 -18.67 20.61
C ASP A 113 -1.74 -18.83 20.06
N HIS A 114 -1.89 -19.00 18.74
CA HIS A 114 -3.16 -18.96 18.03
C HIS A 114 -3.26 -20.14 17.05
N ALA A 115 -3.62 -21.31 17.58
CA ALA A 115 -3.69 -22.57 16.83
C ALA A 115 -4.57 -22.47 15.56
N ASP A 116 -5.62 -21.65 15.59
CA ASP A 116 -6.54 -21.44 14.47
C ASP A 116 -5.83 -20.89 13.21
N LEU A 117 -4.69 -20.21 13.38
CA LEU A 117 -3.92 -19.63 12.29
C LEU A 117 -2.94 -20.61 11.65
N GLU A 118 -2.64 -21.74 12.28
CA GLU A 118 -1.60 -22.66 11.81
C GLU A 118 -1.98 -23.28 10.45
N ALA A 119 -3.24 -23.72 10.31
CA ALA A 119 -3.75 -24.28 9.05
C ALA A 119 -3.69 -23.25 7.91
N LEU A 120 -4.00 -21.99 8.22
CA LEU A 120 -3.93 -20.88 7.27
C LEU A 120 -2.48 -20.65 6.81
N ILE A 121 -1.52 -20.65 7.72
CA ILE A 121 -0.11 -20.41 7.40
C ILE A 121 0.45 -21.54 6.56
N ARG A 122 0.11 -22.79 6.90
CA ARG A 122 0.46 -23.96 6.08
C ARG A 122 -0.11 -23.83 4.66
N SER A 123 -1.34 -23.34 4.51
CA SER A 123 -1.93 -23.11 3.18
C SER A 123 -1.12 -22.11 2.35
N TRP A 124 -0.66 -21.01 2.95
CA TRP A 124 0.17 -20.00 2.27
C TRP A 124 1.58 -20.49 1.95
N ARG A 125 2.17 -21.35 2.78
CA ARG A 125 3.49 -21.96 2.52
C ARG A 125 3.45 -23.00 1.40
N ASN A 126 2.32 -23.70 1.26
CA ASN A 126 2.13 -24.73 0.25
C ASN A 126 1.63 -24.18 -1.10
N GLU A 127 1.19 -22.92 -1.14
CA GLU A 127 0.84 -22.26 -2.39
C GLU A 127 2.07 -22.14 -3.29
N PRO A 128 2.06 -22.73 -4.50
CA PRO A 128 3.19 -22.64 -5.39
C PRO A 128 3.42 -21.17 -5.76
N LEU A 129 4.64 -20.69 -5.57
CA LEU A 129 5.15 -19.42 -6.09
C LEU A 129 5.17 -19.36 -7.64
N SER A 130 4.42 -20.23 -8.31
CA SER A 130 4.24 -20.35 -9.76
C SER A 130 3.49 -19.14 -10.33
N GLY A 131 4.17 -18.00 -10.31
CA GLY A 131 3.87 -16.79 -11.09
C GLY A 131 4.98 -16.44 -12.07
N GLY A 132 5.99 -17.31 -12.26
CA GLY A 132 7.11 -17.10 -13.19
C GLY A 132 6.85 -17.51 -14.65
N LYS A 133 5.77 -18.23 -14.95
CA LYS A 133 5.38 -18.60 -16.32
C LYS A 133 3.86 -18.65 -16.43
N ASN A 134 3.22 -17.50 -16.66
CA ASN A 134 1.99 -17.32 -17.43
C ASN A 134 1.57 -15.84 -17.37
N LEU A 135 2.41 -15.00 -17.98
CA LEU A 135 2.03 -13.68 -18.48
C LEU A 135 1.62 -13.83 -19.94
N GLN A 136 0.73 -14.77 -20.24
CA GLN A 136 0.07 -14.91 -21.54
C GLN A 136 -1.25 -15.65 -21.33
N GLU A 137 -2.30 -14.88 -21.02
CA GLU A 137 -3.67 -15.05 -21.53
C GLU A 137 -4.52 -13.89 -21.02
N ASN A 138 -4.17 -12.67 -21.46
CA ASN A 138 -5.21 -11.74 -21.83
C ASN A 138 -5.61 -12.13 -23.24
N THR A 139 -6.66 -12.93 -23.39
CA THR A 139 -7.40 -12.99 -24.64
C THR A 139 -7.90 -11.57 -24.94
N PRO A 140 -7.48 -10.91 -26.02
CA PRO A 140 -8.06 -9.62 -26.38
C PRO A 140 -9.44 -9.90 -26.96
N GLN A 141 -10.47 -9.80 -26.12
CA GLN A 141 -11.84 -9.75 -26.59
C GLN A 141 -12.01 -8.41 -27.32
N GLN A 142 -11.95 -8.49 -28.64
CA GLN A 142 -12.21 -7.39 -29.57
C GLN A 142 -13.56 -6.76 -29.23
N SER A 143 -13.53 -5.48 -28.85
CA SER A 143 -14.71 -4.61 -28.89
C SER A 143 -14.31 -3.31 -29.61
N PRO A 144 -15.17 -2.77 -30.49
CA PRO A 144 -14.76 -1.84 -31.52
C PRO A 144 -14.50 -0.44 -30.96
N LYS A 145 -13.55 0.23 -31.62
CA LYS A 145 -13.10 1.62 -31.42
C LYS A 145 -14.27 2.61 -31.29
N ARG A 146 -14.30 3.39 -30.21
CA ARG A 146 -14.94 4.72 -30.19
C ARG A 146 -13.99 5.78 -29.62
N SER A 147 -13.33 6.45 -30.57
CA SER A 147 -13.12 7.90 -30.65
C SER A 147 -13.25 8.73 -29.35
N GLY A 148 -12.10 9.13 -28.82
CA GLY A 148 -11.75 10.50 -28.42
C GLY A 148 -12.73 11.35 -27.61
N ARG A 149 -12.41 11.59 -26.33
CA ARG A 149 -12.67 12.90 -25.71
C ARG A 149 -11.49 13.34 -24.82
N PRO A 150 -10.80 14.44 -25.15
CA PRO A 150 -9.58 14.82 -24.45
C PRO A 150 -9.88 15.40 -23.06
N ARG A 151 -9.03 14.97 -22.12
CA ARG A 151 -9.05 15.26 -20.69
C ARG A 151 -8.71 16.73 -20.45
N ARG A 152 -9.68 17.47 -19.90
CA ARG A 152 -9.60 18.88 -19.50
C ARG A 152 -8.48 19.08 -18.47
N ARG A 153 -7.27 19.48 -18.90
CA ARG A 153 -6.18 19.91 -18.01
C ARG A 153 -6.51 21.29 -17.45
N ARG A 154 -7.00 21.33 -16.20
CA ARG A 154 -6.89 22.52 -15.34
C ARG A 154 -5.43 22.65 -14.91
N ARG A 155 -4.74 23.72 -15.35
CA ARG A 155 -3.58 24.23 -14.61
C ARG A 155 -3.68 25.75 -14.50
N ASN A 156 -3.56 26.18 -13.26
CA ASN A 156 -3.78 27.53 -12.76
C ASN A 156 -2.51 28.39 -12.97
N ARG A 157 -2.75 29.64 -13.38
CA ARG A 157 -2.17 30.91 -12.88
C ARG A 157 -0.64 31.23 -12.92
N ARG A 158 -0.41 32.45 -13.46
CA ARG A 158 0.57 33.53 -13.15
C ARG A 158 1.93 33.55 -13.87
N LYS A 159 2.12 34.55 -14.74
CA LYS A 159 2.99 35.73 -14.53
C LYS A 159 2.90 36.71 -15.73
N ALA A 160 2.53 37.96 -15.47
CA ALA A 160 2.96 39.15 -16.23
C ALA A 160 4.40 39.50 -15.79
N PRO A 161 5.23 40.33 -16.47
CA PRO A 161 4.89 41.47 -17.35
C PRO A 161 5.74 41.58 -18.64
N GLY A 162 5.47 42.58 -19.50
CA GLY A 162 6.38 42.97 -20.58
C GLY A 162 5.72 43.75 -21.70
N ALA A 163 5.93 45.07 -21.70
CA ALA A 163 5.48 46.03 -22.71
C ALA A 163 6.37 46.01 -23.97
N CYS A 164 5.78 46.32 -25.15
CA CYS A 164 6.31 47.09 -26.29
C CYS A 164 5.42 46.82 -27.51
N SER A 165 4.63 47.78 -28.00
CA SER A 165 4.97 48.79 -29.04
C SER A 165 4.35 48.42 -30.39
N THR A 166 3.16 48.94 -30.73
CA THR A 166 2.90 50.06 -31.68
C THR A 166 2.63 49.59 -33.15
N PRO A 167 2.06 50.41 -34.05
CA PRO A 167 0.69 50.24 -34.53
C PRO A 167 0.59 50.04 -36.06
N ALA A 168 -0.61 49.75 -36.58
CA ALA A 168 -0.87 49.83 -38.01
C ALA A 168 -2.10 50.72 -38.30
N LEU A 169 -1.79 51.83 -38.98
CA LEU A 169 -2.57 52.60 -39.96
C LEU A 169 -3.66 51.75 -40.66
N SER A 170 -4.87 52.20 -41.02
CA SER A 170 -5.31 53.52 -41.54
C SER A 170 -6.87 53.54 -41.66
N PRO A 171 -7.49 54.69 -42.03
CA PRO A 171 -8.89 55.07 -41.76
C PRO A 171 -9.76 55.08 -43.05
N PRO A 172 -10.72 56.02 -43.27
CA PRO A 172 -11.98 56.32 -42.58
C PRO A 172 -13.19 56.16 -43.55
N SER A 173 -14.43 56.24 -43.06
CA SER A 173 -15.49 56.98 -43.80
C SER A 173 -16.78 57.19 -42.99
N ARG A 174 -17.05 58.49 -42.77
CA ARG A 174 -18.34 59.19 -42.90
C ARG A 174 -19.52 58.76 -42.00
N SER A 175 -19.73 59.61 -40.99
CA SER A 175 -21.00 60.22 -40.52
C SER A 175 -21.92 60.68 -41.68
N PRO A 176 -23.11 61.31 -41.44
CA PRO A 176 -23.73 61.72 -40.16
C PRO A 176 -25.27 61.53 -40.08
N GLU A 177 -25.83 61.97 -38.94
CA GLU A 177 -27.17 62.60 -38.77
C GLU A 177 -28.42 61.72 -39.01
N SER A 178 -29.43 61.69 -38.13
CA SER A 178 -29.94 62.66 -37.15
C SER A 178 -30.55 61.97 -35.92
#